data_AF-A0A3E0PL88-F1
#
_entry.id   AF-A0A3E0PL88-F1
#
_cell.length_a   1.000
_cell.length_b   1.000
_cell.length_c   1.000
_cell.angle_alpha   90.00
_cell.angle_beta   90.00
_cell.angle_gamma   90.00
#
_symmetry.space_group_name_H-M   'P 1'
#
loop_
_entity.id
_entity.type
_entity.pdbx_description
1 polymer ?
#
loop_
_entity_poly.entity_id
_entity_poly.type
_entity_poly.pdbx_seq_one_letter_code
_entity_poly.pdbx_strand_id
1 'polypeptide(L)'
;MAEKIKSLSTQVNDLATRLKYLETQVSNGRHSHDDSMSADGFGHFCALPEVPQRTFGPDVSAHRARLIQWIDKKWVNGTRLRYYFFESGSFAGGNDQTDLVRRAFEIWEDVGIGISFEEVTNIGEAEIRIGFLRGDGSWSYVGRDVIDVPGQFERTMNFGWDLTRDPRGVDTPVHEIGHSLGFPHEHQNPFAGIVWDEEAVYDYFGGPPNNWTRESTFHNVLRKLPAGSVEGSQWDPNSVMHYGFPAGLILSPEEYRGGLRPELGLSAHDIAEVRRFYPPLDDSRNPRLVPMRLETLTLEPAQQMNFTIESPVTDDYTIQTFGRSDTVMVLFEDVDGQLRYVGGSDDSGTSTNATLHVRLRQGRRYVLRLRLYLNYASGETAVMMW
;
A
#
# COMPACT_ATOMS: atom_id res chain seq x y z
N MET A 1 28.61 -29.82 5.93
CA MET A 1 29.76 -28.90 6.08
C MET A 1 29.69 -27.75 5.06
N ALA A 2 29.39 -28.03 3.79
CA ALA A 2 29.24 -27.02 2.74
C ALA A 2 28.13 -25.97 2.98
N GLU A 3 26.96 -26.36 3.51
CA GLU A 3 25.87 -25.41 3.81
C GLU A 3 26.21 -24.43 4.95
N LYS A 4 26.89 -24.89 6.00
CA LYS A 4 27.37 -24.02 7.08
C LYS A 4 28.42 -23.02 6.57
N ILE A 5 29.27 -23.43 5.63
CA ILE A 5 30.27 -22.53 5.03
C ILE A 5 29.59 -21.48 4.14
N LYS A 6 28.56 -21.88 3.38
CA LYS A 6 27.77 -20.95 2.55
C LYS A 6 27.00 -19.93 3.40
N SER A 7 26.41 -20.37 4.51
CA SER A 7 25.73 -19.51 5.48
C SER A 7 26.67 -18.52 6.18
N LEU A 8 27.87 -18.96 6.58
CA LEU A 8 28.89 -18.05 7.13
C LEU A 8 29.38 -17.03 6.09
N SER A 9 29.54 -17.44 4.84
CA SER A 9 29.94 -16.53 3.76
C SER A 9 28.91 -15.43 3.53
N THR A 10 27.62 -15.75 3.60
CA THR A 10 26.54 -14.75 3.48
C THR A 10 26.55 -13.78 4.66
N GLN A 11 26.74 -14.27 5.89
CA GLN A 11 26.82 -13.43 7.09
C GLN A 11 28.04 -12.49 7.08
N VAL A 12 29.18 -12.95 6.57
CA VAL A 12 30.39 -12.12 6.44
C VAL A 12 30.20 -11.03 5.37
N ASN A 13 29.52 -11.34 4.27
CA ASN A 13 29.22 -10.35 3.22
C ASN A 13 28.20 -9.30 3.70
N ASP A 14 27.20 -9.70 4.48
CA ASP A 14 26.23 -8.79 5.11
C ASP A 14 26.94 -7.83 6.08
N LEU A 15 27.80 -8.36 6.95
CA LEU A 15 28.59 -7.56 7.88
C LEU A 15 29.54 -6.59 7.17
N ALA A 16 30.18 -7.02 6.07
CA ALA A 16 31.06 -6.16 5.28
C ALA A 16 30.29 -4.99 4.63
N THR A 17 29.07 -5.25 4.15
CA THR A 17 28.19 -4.22 3.57
C THR A 17 27.78 -3.19 4.62
N ARG A 18 27.45 -3.66 5.82
CA ARG A 18 27.03 -2.84 6.96
C ARG A 18 28.18 -2.00 7.53
N LEU A 19 29.41 -2.52 7.53
CA LEU A 19 30.60 -1.76 7.91
C LEU A 19 30.89 -0.63 6.92
N LYS A 20 30.79 -0.91 5.62
CA LYS A 20 30.99 0.09 4.55
C LYS A 20 29.94 1.20 4.62
N TYR A 21 28.69 0.86 4.97
CA TYR A 21 27.64 1.83 5.25
C TYR A 21 28.01 2.74 6.43
N LEU A 22 28.47 2.18 7.55
CA LEU A 22 28.88 2.95 8.73
C LEU A 22 30.11 3.84 8.46
N GLU A 23 31.10 3.37 7.71
CA GLU A 23 32.26 4.16 7.31
C GLU A 23 31.87 5.36 6.44
N THR A 24 30.87 5.18 5.56
CA THR A 24 30.33 6.26 4.73
C THR A 24 29.60 7.32 5.58
N GLN A 25 28.85 6.88 6.60
CA GLN A 25 28.19 7.79 7.57
C GLN A 25 29.21 8.59 8.40
N VAL A 26 30.31 7.97 8.82
CA VAL A 26 31.38 8.64 9.59
C VAL A 26 32.17 9.62 8.71
N SER A 27 32.39 9.29 7.43
CA SER A 27 33.09 10.17 6.48
C SER A 27 32.27 11.41 6.10
N ASN A 28 30.95 11.29 5.99
CA ASN A 28 30.06 12.42 5.66
C ASN A 28 29.88 13.40 6.82
N GLY A 29 30.24 13.03 8.05
CA GLY A 29 30.22 13.91 9.24
C GLY A 29 31.38 14.90 9.35
N ARG A 30 32.30 14.94 8.38
CA ARG A 30 33.47 15.83 8.40
C ARG A 30 33.70 16.51 7.05
N HIS A 31 32.83 17.40 6.61
CA HIS A 31 33.25 18.52 5.76
C HIS A 31 32.39 19.77 5.94
N SER A 32 33.07 20.89 5.75
CA SER A 32 32.82 22.25 6.21
C SER A 32 31.60 22.93 5.59
N HIS A 33 30.93 23.72 6.43
CA HIS A 33 29.89 24.70 6.11
C HIS A 33 30.30 25.66 4.99
N ASP A 34 29.50 25.70 3.93
CA ASP A 34 29.04 26.94 3.31
C ASP A 34 27.70 26.69 2.62
N ASP A 35 26.96 27.77 2.41
CA ASP A 35 25.70 27.93 1.67
C ASP A 35 24.34 27.80 2.39
N SER A 36 23.57 28.87 2.17
CA SER A 36 22.22 29.19 2.58
C SER A 36 21.19 28.13 2.18
N MET A 37 21.01 27.10 3.00
CA MET A 37 19.82 26.26 2.97
C MET A 37 18.77 26.86 3.91
N SER A 38 17.53 26.98 3.41
CA SER A 38 16.36 27.27 4.24
C SER A 38 16.37 26.36 5.46
N ALA A 39 16.42 26.96 6.66
CA ALA A 39 16.71 26.31 7.94
C ALA A 39 15.65 25.30 8.44
N ASP A 40 14.71 24.91 7.59
CA ASP A 40 13.62 24.00 7.90
C ASP A 40 13.49 22.99 6.75
N GLY A 41 13.93 21.75 6.99
CA GLY A 41 13.98 20.64 6.02
C GLY A 41 12.62 20.10 5.56
N PHE A 42 11.59 20.94 5.46
CA PHE A 42 10.23 20.59 5.06
C PHE A 42 9.96 20.96 3.58
N GLY A 43 10.87 20.59 2.70
CA GLY A 43 10.86 21.12 1.33
C GLY A 43 9.80 20.50 0.42
N HIS A 44 9.43 19.23 0.59
CA HIS A 44 8.61 18.54 -0.40
C HIS A 44 7.58 17.62 0.26
N PHE A 45 6.36 17.64 -0.29
CA PHE A 45 5.22 16.91 0.26
C PHE A 45 4.55 16.09 -0.84
N CYS A 46 3.97 14.95 -0.44
CA CYS A 46 3.21 14.11 -1.35
C CYS A 46 1.94 14.86 -1.85
N ALA A 47 1.52 14.60 -3.08
CA ALA A 47 0.33 15.19 -3.68
C ALA A 47 -0.56 14.10 -4.25
N LEU A 48 -1.36 13.46 -3.39
CA LEU A 48 -2.19 12.33 -3.79
C LEU A 48 -3.13 12.72 -4.95
N PRO A 49 -3.24 11.86 -5.99
CA PRO A 49 -4.22 12.07 -7.05
C PRO A 49 -5.64 12.05 -6.48
N GLU A 50 -6.51 12.91 -7.01
CA GLU A 50 -7.90 12.90 -6.59
C GLU A 50 -8.65 11.71 -7.20
N VAL A 51 -8.99 10.75 -6.35
CA VAL A 51 -9.86 9.63 -6.73
C VAL A 51 -11.25 9.85 -6.13
N PRO A 52 -12.33 9.80 -6.94
CA PRO A 52 -13.69 9.89 -6.44
C PRO A 52 -13.93 8.83 -5.36
N GLN A 53 -14.51 9.26 -4.24
CA GLN A 53 -14.92 8.30 -3.21
C GLN A 53 -16.06 7.43 -3.72
N ARG A 54 -16.01 6.15 -3.35
CA ARG A 54 -17.09 5.22 -3.62
C ARG A 54 -18.38 5.71 -2.97
N THR A 55 -19.45 5.77 -3.76
CA THR A 55 -20.79 6.11 -3.29
C THR A 55 -21.59 4.82 -3.07
N PHE A 56 -22.52 4.88 -2.12
CA PHE A 56 -23.35 3.74 -1.77
C PHE A 56 -24.83 4.08 -1.91
N GLY A 57 -25.63 3.07 -2.27
CA GLY A 57 -27.08 3.17 -2.33
C GLY A 57 -27.71 3.38 -0.93
N PRO A 58 -28.99 3.80 -0.88
CA PRO A 58 -29.70 4.06 0.38
C PRO A 58 -29.89 2.80 1.25
N ASP A 59 -29.69 1.61 0.69
CA ASP A 59 -29.76 0.30 1.35
C ASP A 59 -28.47 -0.08 2.10
N VAL A 60 -27.37 0.66 1.90
CA VAL A 60 -26.11 0.45 2.60
C VAL A 60 -26.10 1.25 3.89
N SER A 61 -26.14 0.57 5.03
CA SER A 61 -26.08 1.22 6.34
C SER A 61 -24.73 1.93 6.56
N ALA A 62 -24.71 2.97 7.42
CA ALA A 62 -23.48 3.69 7.75
C ALA A 62 -22.38 2.79 8.32
N HIS A 63 -22.73 1.78 9.12
CA HIS A 63 -21.78 0.80 9.65
C HIS A 63 -21.15 -0.07 8.54
N ARG A 64 -21.98 -0.54 7.60
CA ARG A 64 -21.53 -1.31 6.43
C ARG A 64 -20.62 -0.47 5.53
N ALA A 65 -21.05 0.75 5.17
CA ALA A 65 -20.26 1.67 4.37
C ALA A 65 -18.88 1.95 5.01
N ARG A 66 -18.85 2.14 6.34
CA ARG A 66 -17.62 2.31 7.12
C ARG A 66 -16.64 1.15 6.92
N LEU A 67 -17.09 -0.10 7.10
CA LEU A 67 -16.21 -1.27 6.96
C LEU A 67 -15.72 -1.46 5.53
N ILE A 68 -16.58 -1.18 4.54
CA ILE A 68 -16.18 -1.23 3.13
C ILE A 68 -15.07 -0.21 2.86
N GLN A 69 -15.27 1.05 3.21
CA GLN A 69 -14.30 2.13 3.01
C GLN A 69 -12.96 1.93 3.73
N TRP A 70 -12.94 1.11 4.79
CA TRP A 70 -11.73 0.80 5.54
C TRP A 70 -10.86 -0.24 4.85
N ILE A 71 -11.46 -1.13 4.06
CA ILE A 71 -10.79 -2.30 3.48
C ILE A 71 -10.68 -2.19 1.96
N ASP A 72 -11.56 -1.43 1.28
CA ASP A 72 -11.73 -1.48 -0.17
C ASP A 72 -10.48 -1.08 -0.95
N LYS A 73 -9.64 -0.20 -0.42
CA LYS A 73 -8.36 0.13 -1.06
C LYS A 73 -7.28 -0.93 -0.84
N LYS A 74 -7.42 -1.83 0.13
CA LYS A 74 -6.41 -2.84 0.42
C LYS A 74 -6.41 -3.94 -0.64
N TRP A 75 -5.23 -4.44 -0.97
CA TRP A 75 -5.08 -5.63 -1.80
C TRP A 75 -5.57 -6.87 -1.06
N VAL A 76 -5.96 -7.92 -1.79
CA VAL A 76 -6.11 -9.23 -1.15
C VAL A 76 -4.71 -9.72 -0.75
N ASN A 77 -4.54 -10.19 0.48
CA ASN A 77 -3.23 -10.58 0.99
C ASN A 77 -2.63 -11.72 0.15
N GLY A 78 -1.31 -11.71 0.01
CA GLY A 78 -0.60 -12.63 -0.88
C GLY A 78 -0.47 -12.15 -2.33
N THR A 79 -1.09 -11.02 -2.69
CA THR A 79 -0.97 -10.46 -4.03
C THR A 79 0.50 -10.12 -4.30
N ARG A 80 0.98 -10.46 -5.49
CA ARG A 80 2.27 -10.04 -6.00
C ARG A 80 2.08 -8.81 -6.86
N LEU A 81 2.58 -7.67 -6.39
CA LEU A 81 2.48 -6.39 -7.08
C LEU A 81 3.68 -6.20 -7.99
N ARG A 82 3.45 -6.19 -9.30
CA ARG A 82 4.49 -5.97 -10.29
C ARG A 82 4.66 -4.48 -10.50
N TYR A 83 5.90 -4.03 -10.51
CA TYR A 83 6.24 -2.63 -10.73
C TYR A 83 7.19 -2.46 -11.92
N TYR A 84 7.04 -1.34 -12.61
CA TYR A 84 7.85 -0.96 -13.77
C TYR A 84 8.33 0.48 -13.61
N PHE A 85 9.61 0.72 -13.90
CA PHE A 85 10.16 2.05 -14.05
C PHE A 85 10.08 2.48 -15.52
N PHE A 86 9.58 3.67 -15.80
CA PHE A 86 9.67 4.21 -17.15
C PHE A 86 11.14 4.32 -17.57
N GLU A 87 11.50 3.74 -18.72
CA GLU A 87 12.89 3.68 -19.20
C GLU A 87 13.28 4.81 -20.15
N SER A 88 12.30 5.57 -20.66
CA SER A 88 12.54 6.65 -21.62
C SER A 88 11.58 7.83 -21.44
N GLY A 89 11.91 8.94 -22.10
CA GLY A 89 11.13 10.18 -22.05
C GLY A 89 11.30 10.92 -20.72
N SER A 90 10.37 11.84 -20.44
CA SER A 90 10.40 12.71 -19.26
C SER A 90 10.12 11.98 -17.95
N PHE A 91 9.67 10.73 -17.99
CA PHE A 91 9.38 9.92 -16.81
C PHE A 91 10.56 9.04 -16.39
N ALA A 92 11.62 8.96 -17.20
CA ALA A 92 12.75 8.10 -16.91
C ALA A 92 13.56 8.59 -15.70
N GLY A 93 13.82 7.67 -14.76
CA GLY A 93 14.69 7.88 -13.61
C GLY A 93 16.13 7.49 -13.91
N GLY A 94 17.08 8.15 -13.25
CA GLY A 94 18.47 7.68 -13.21
C GLY A 94 18.62 6.48 -12.26
N ASN A 95 19.63 5.63 -12.51
CA ASN A 95 19.86 4.39 -11.74
C ASN A 95 19.85 4.61 -10.22
N ASP A 96 20.58 5.62 -9.74
CA ASP A 96 20.68 5.97 -8.32
C ASP A 96 19.31 6.23 -7.67
N GLN A 97 18.36 6.80 -8.42
CA GLN A 97 16.99 7.03 -7.93
C GLN A 97 16.16 5.75 -7.96
N THR A 98 16.24 4.97 -9.04
CA THR A 98 15.54 3.68 -9.10
C THR A 98 16.04 2.71 -8.02
N ASP A 99 17.32 2.76 -7.66
CA ASP A 99 17.90 1.92 -6.60
C ASP A 99 17.37 2.30 -5.22
N LEU A 100 17.10 3.59 -4.97
CA LEU A 100 16.42 4.03 -3.74
C LEU A 100 15.00 3.48 -3.67
N VAL A 101 14.26 3.47 -4.78
CA VAL A 101 12.91 2.93 -4.84
C VAL A 101 12.90 1.40 -4.67
N ARG A 102 13.85 0.69 -5.28
CA ARG A 102 14.05 -0.76 -5.05
C ARG A 102 14.29 -1.06 -3.57
N ARG A 103 15.18 -0.31 -2.92
CA ARG A 103 15.43 -0.45 -1.47
C ARG A 103 14.17 -0.20 -0.64
N ALA A 104 13.31 0.72 -1.05
CA ALA A 104 12.07 0.96 -0.33
C ALA A 104 11.05 -0.19 -0.48
N PHE A 105 11.01 -0.87 -1.62
CA PHE A 105 10.28 -2.14 -1.74
C PHE A 105 10.87 -3.20 -0.80
N GLU A 106 12.20 -3.35 -0.76
CA GLU A 106 12.89 -4.27 0.16
C GLU A 106 12.53 -3.99 1.64
N ILE A 107 12.46 -2.72 2.05
CA ILE A 107 12.05 -2.34 3.41
C ILE A 107 10.66 -2.86 3.76
N TRP A 108 9.69 -2.76 2.84
CA TRP A 108 8.34 -3.31 3.06
C TRP A 108 8.34 -4.85 3.05
N GLU A 109 9.16 -5.49 2.21
CA GLU A 109 9.29 -6.96 2.19
C GLU A 109 9.94 -7.50 3.48
N ASP A 110 10.93 -6.80 4.03
CA ASP A 110 11.64 -7.15 5.27
C ASP A 110 10.71 -7.10 6.51
N VAL A 111 9.57 -6.41 6.42
CA VAL A 111 8.51 -6.51 7.43
C VAL A 111 7.92 -7.93 7.48
N GLY A 112 8.10 -8.77 6.47
CA GLY A 112 7.57 -10.14 6.44
C GLY A 112 6.06 -10.15 6.30
N ILE A 113 5.53 -9.28 5.44
CA ILE A 113 4.12 -9.22 5.07
C ILE A 113 3.79 -10.28 4.02
N GLY A 114 2.50 -10.56 3.82
CA GLY A 114 2.07 -11.50 2.78
C GLY A 114 2.08 -10.92 1.36
N ILE A 115 2.17 -9.61 1.18
CA ILE A 115 2.36 -8.99 -0.14
C ILE A 115 3.82 -9.17 -0.57
N SER A 116 4.04 -9.32 -1.88
CA SER A 116 5.37 -9.38 -2.49
C SER A 116 5.45 -8.44 -3.68
N PHE A 117 6.66 -8.02 -4.04
CA PHE A 117 6.88 -7.14 -5.17
C PHE A 117 7.71 -7.81 -6.26
N GLU A 118 7.57 -7.35 -7.48
CA GLU A 118 8.36 -7.85 -8.62
C GLU A 118 8.61 -6.72 -9.61
N GLU A 119 9.88 -6.39 -9.82
CA GLU A 119 10.25 -5.55 -10.94
C GLU A 119 10.06 -6.31 -12.25
N VAL A 120 9.34 -5.71 -13.19
CA VAL A 120 9.17 -6.23 -14.54
C VAL A 120 9.77 -5.28 -15.56
N THR A 121 10.20 -5.81 -16.70
CA THR A 121 10.73 -5.03 -17.83
C THR A 121 9.65 -4.70 -18.87
N ASN A 122 8.50 -5.36 -18.78
CA ASN A 122 7.36 -5.10 -19.65
C ASN A 122 6.30 -4.32 -18.87
N ILE A 123 6.05 -3.07 -19.28
CA ILE A 123 5.02 -2.22 -18.67
C ILE A 123 3.63 -2.86 -18.68
N GLY A 124 3.33 -3.74 -19.64
CA GLY A 124 2.06 -4.48 -19.70
C GLY A 124 1.88 -5.56 -18.64
N GLU A 125 2.93 -5.89 -17.89
CA GLU A 125 2.82 -6.75 -16.72
C GLU A 125 2.65 -5.98 -15.41
N ALA A 126 2.89 -4.68 -15.39
CA ALA A 126 2.98 -3.90 -14.14
C ALA A 126 1.63 -3.32 -13.70
N GLU A 127 1.26 -3.56 -12.45
CA GLU A 127 0.24 -2.78 -11.76
C GLU A 127 0.79 -1.39 -11.42
N ILE A 128 1.98 -1.33 -10.83
CA ILE A 128 2.62 -0.08 -10.38
C ILE A 128 3.56 0.45 -11.47
N ARG A 129 3.33 1.68 -11.95
CA ARG A 129 4.07 2.30 -13.05
C ARG A 129 4.72 3.60 -12.57
N ILE A 130 6.03 3.57 -12.38
CA ILE A 130 6.78 4.56 -11.59
C ILE A 130 7.54 5.51 -12.51
N GLY A 131 7.18 6.79 -12.46
CA GLY A 131 7.89 7.86 -13.17
C GLY A 131 8.67 8.79 -12.24
N PHE A 132 9.53 9.62 -12.84
CA PHE A 132 10.38 10.59 -12.14
C PHE A 132 10.25 12.01 -12.71
N LEU A 133 9.02 12.42 -13.06
CA LEU A 133 8.78 13.73 -13.67
C LEU A 133 9.05 14.84 -12.64
N ARG A 134 10.10 15.62 -12.89
CA ARG A 134 10.50 16.73 -12.02
C ARG A 134 9.42 17.82 -11.97
N GLY A 135 9.16 18.32 -10.77
CA GLY A 135 8.19 19.40 -10.53
C GLY A 135 6.72 18.95 -10.49
N ASP A 136 6.44 17.66 -10.72
CA ASP A 136 5.08 17.10 -10.71
C ASP A 136 4.68 16.51 -9.34
N GLY A 137 5.39 16.89 -8.27
CA GLY A 137 5.24 16.31 -6.93
C GLY A 137 5.66 14.84 -6.86
N SER A 138 5.75 14.30 -5.65
CA SER A 138 5.78 12.84 -5.45
C SER A 138 4.40 12.40 -5.02
N TRP A 139 3.96 11.25 -5.52
CA TRP A 139 2.62 10.74 -5.26
C TRP A 139 2.49 9.29 -5.70
N SER A 140 1.47 8.61 -5.16
CA SER A 140 0.99 7.32 -5.65
C SER A 140 -0.52 7.22 -5.49
N TYR A 141 -1.18 6.46 -6.36
CA TYR A 141 -2.56 6.04 -6.12
C TYR A 141 -2.63 5.14 -4.89
N VAL A 142 -3.75 5.20 -4.16
CA VAL A 142 -3.91 4.48 -2.90
C VAL A 142 -4.43 3.07 -3.15
N GLY A 143 -3.56 2.07 -2.96
CA GLY A 143 -3.94 0.67 -2.96
C GLY A 143 -4.50 0.21 -4.30
N ARG A 144 -5.69 -0.39 -4.30
CA ARG A 144 -6.35 -0.89 -5.52
C ARG A 144 -6.72 0.20 -6.53
N ASP A 145 -6.69 1.48 -6.17
CA ASP A 145 -6.89 2.57 -7.15
C ASP A 145 -5.84 2.53 -8.27
N VAL A 146 -4.67 1.92 -8.01
CA VAL A 146 -3.61 1.68 -8.98
C VAL A 146 -4.10 0.91 -10.21
N ILE A 147 -4.98 -0.09 -10.05
CA ILE A 147 -5.48 -0.93 -11.16
C ILE A 147 -6.70 -0.34 -11.86
N ASP A 148 -7.29 0.72 -11.30
CA ASP A 148 -8.40 1.45 -11.94
C ASP A 148 -7.90 2.52 -12.91
N VAL A 149 -6.59 2.79 -12.94
CA VAL A 149 -5.97 3.72 -13.90
C VAL A 149 -5.95 3.08 -15.30
N PRO A 150 -6.71 3.62 -16.27
CA PRO A 150 -6.99 2.93 -17.53
C PRO A 150 -5.79 2.91 -18.49
N GLY A 151 -4.94 3.94 -18.49
CA GLY A 151 -3.82 4.05 -19.40
C GLY A 151 -2.61 3.24 -18.96
N GLN A 152 -2.22 2.28 -19.79
CA GLN A 152 -1.01 1.49 -19.61
C GLN A 152 0.28 2.33 -19.57
N PHE A 153 0.29 3.51 -20.19
CA PHE A 153 1.42 4.44 -20.18
C PHE A 153 1.24 5.61 -19.21
N GLU A 154 0.16 5.61 -18.43
CA GLU A 154 -0.03 6.58 -17.35
C GLU A 154 0.73 6.10 -16.11
N ARG A 155 1.40 7.03 -15.42
CA ARG A 155 2.07 6.74 -14.15
C ARG A 155 1.01 6.42 -13.09
N THR A 156 1.29 5.45 -12.22
CA THR A 156 0.51 5.22 -10.99
C THR A 156 1.28 5.65 -9.73
N MET A 157 2.55 6.03 -9.92
CA MET A 157 3.41 6.62 -8.91
C MET A 157 4.39 7.59 -9.60
N ASN A 158 4.72 8.70 -8.95
CA ASN A 158 5.74 9.62 -9.41
C ASN A 158 6.67 10.05 -8.28
N PHE A 159 7.92 10.34 -8.61
CA PHE A 159 8.87 11.05 -7.76
C PHE A 159 9.27 12.40 -8.39
N GLY A 160 8.85 13.49 -7.75
CA GLY A 160 8.90 14.85 -8.32
C GLY A 160 10.21 15.60 -8.12
N TRP A 161 11.11 15.09 -7.30
CA TRP A 161 12.38 15.73 -6.94
C TRP A 161 13.48 14.70 -6.80
N ASP A 162 14.72 15.17 -6.73
CA ASP A 162 15.89 14.30 -6.66
C ASP A 162 15.97 13.59 -5.32
N LEU A 163 15.58 12.31 -5.33
CA LEU A 163 15.59 11.43 -4.16
C LEU A 163 16.98 11.29 -3.52
N THR A 164 18.06 11.44 -4.31
CA THR A 164 19.43 11.34 -3.80
C THR A 164 19.82 12.53 -2.93
N ARG A 165 19.05 13.62 -3.03
CA ARG A 165 19.23 14.88 -2.28
C ARG A 165 18.14 15.09 -1.24
N ASP A 166 17.21 14.16 -1.13
CA ASP A 166 16.10 14.24 -0.18
C ASP A 166 16.63 14.01 1.24
N PRO A 167 16.40 14.93 2.20
CA PRO A 167 16.78 14.71 3.59
C PRO A 167 16.08 13.51 4.24
N ARG A 168 14.93 13.07 3.71
CA ARG A 168 14.24 11.83 4.12
C ARG A 168 14.83 10.58 3.48
N GLY A 169 15.69 10.74 2.46
CA GLY A 169 16.34 9.64 1.76
C GLY A 169 15.36 8.61 1.23
N VAL A 170 15.48 7.37 1.71
CA VAL A 170 14.65 6.23 1.28
C VAL A 170 13.20 6.33 1.75
N ASP A 171 12.90 7.15 2.76
CA ASP A 171 11.57 7.22 3.34
C ASP A 171 10.52 7.84 2.41
N THR A 172 10.93 8.72 1.50
CA THR A 172 10.03 9.25 0.48
C THR A 172 9.50 8.12 -0.41
N PRO A 173 10.35 7.26 -1.00
CA PRO A 173 9.87 6.04 -1.65
C PRO A 173 9.10 5.08 -0.74
N VAL A 174 9.50 4.89 0.53
CA VAL A 174 8.75 4.03 1.47
C VAL A 174 7.32 4.55 1.66
N HIS A 175 7.15 5.87 1.78
CA HIS A 175 5.86 6.55 1.89
C HIS A 175 4.99 6.32 0.65
N GLU A 176 5.52 6.57 -0.55
CA GLU A 176 4.75 6.38 -1.79
C GLU A 176 4.36 4.91 -2.01
N ILE A 177 5.24 3.97 -1.63
CA ILE A 177 4.90 2.53 -1.66
C ILE A 177 3.85 2.19 -0.60
N GLY A 178 3.86 2.86 0.57
CA GLY A 178 2.81 2.76 1.58
C GLY A 178 1.43 3.15 1.02
N HIS A 179 1.36 4.20 0.21
CA HIS A 179 0.15 4.53 -0.55
C HIS A 179 -0.25 3.41 -1.51
N SER A 180 0.69 2.88 -2.31
CA SER A 180 0.42 1.71 -3.18
C SER A 180 -0.04 0.47 -2.42
N LEU A 181 0.30 0.31 -1.14
CA LEU A 181 -0.22 -0.74 -0.25
C LEU A 181 -1.60 -0.42 0.34
N GLY A 182 -2.13 0.78 0.09
CA GLY A 182 -3.46 1.23 0.44
C GLY A 182 -3.52 2.07 1.71
N PHE A 183 -2.40 2.60 2.21
CA PHE A 183 -2.39 3.44 3.41
C PHE A 183 -2.51 4.93 3.02
N PRO A 184 -3.52 5.66 3.53
CA PRO A 184 -3.62 7.11 3.33
C PRO A 184 -2.67 7.88 4.28
N HIS A 185 -2.69 9.20 4.21
CA HIS A 185 -1.92 10.04 5.13
C HIS A 185 -2.40 9.96 6.58
N GLU A 186 -1.46 9.89 7.50
CA GLU A 186 -1.74 9.72 8.93
C GLU A 186 -2.29 10.99 9.59
N HIS A 187 -1.88 12.19 9.15
CA HIS A 187 -2.43 13.46 9.68
C HIS A 187 -3.91 13.69 9.32
N GLN A 188 -4.40 12.98 8.30
CA GLN A 188 -5.81 13.01 7.90
C GLN A 188 -6.66 12.07 8.76
N ASN A 189 -6.05 11.29 9.65
CA ASN A 189 -6.76 10.47 10.62
C ASN A 189 -7.68 11.37 11.48
N PRO A 190 -9.01 11.13 11.49
CA PRO A 190 -9.97 11.90 12.28
C PRO A 190 -9.73 11.78 13.80
N PHE A 191 -8.97 10.78 14.25
CA PHE A 191 -8.60 10.59 15.65
C PHE A 191 -7.26 11.22 16.03
N ALA A 192 -6.58 11.92 15.10
CA ALA A 192 -5.30 12.58 15.37
C ALA A 192 -5.38 13.74 16.38
N GLY A 193 -6.57 14.26 16.66
CA GLY A 193 -6.75 15.41 17.56
C GLY A 193 -6.14 16.71 17.02
N ILE A 194 -5.57 16.71 15.81
CA ILE A 194 -4.96 17.88 15.18
C ILE A 194 -6.04 18.92 14.87
N VAL A 195 -5.88 20.10 15.46
CA VAL A 195 -6.60 21.32 15.11
C VAL A 195 -5.63 22.21 14.36
N TRP A 196 -5.93 22.50 13.10
CA TRP A 196 -5.10 23.31 12.22
C TRP A 196 -5.35 24.80 12.42
N ASP A 197 -4.32 25.62 12.24
CA ASP A 197 -4.49 27.00 11.80
C ASP A 197 -4.65 26.97 10.27
N GLU A 198 -5.90 26.84 9.81
CA GLU A 198 -6.18 26.56 8.39
C GLU A 198 -5.62 27.64 7.45
N GLU A 199 -5.68 28.91 7.85
CA GLU A 199 -5.15 30.01 7.03
C GLU A 199 -3.62 29.94 6.95
N ALA A 200 -2.94 29.68 8.07
CA ALA A 200 -1.50 29.46 8.06
C ALA A 200 -1.10 28.24 7.21
N VAL A 201 -1.90 27.17 7.23
CA VAL A 201 -1.72 26.00 6.37
C VAL A 201 -1.87 26.36 4.89
N TYR A 202 -2.93 27.10 4.53
CA TYR A 202 -3.11 27.55 3.14
C TYR A 202 -1.97 28.45 2.67
N ASP A 203 -1.52 29.40 3.50
CA ASP A 203 -0.44 30.31 3.17
C ASP A 203 0.90 29.56 3.00
N TYR A 204 1.18 28.61 3.89
CA TYR A 204 2.41 27.81 3.83
C TYR A 204 2.48 26.94 2.57
N PHE A 205 1.44 26.13 2.31
CA PHE A 205 1.42 25.23 1.15
C PHE A 205 1.17 25.95 -0.19
N GLY A 206 0.59 27.16 -0.15
CA GLY A 206 0.48 28.04 -1.31
C GLY A 206 1.80 28.68 -1.75
N GLY A 207 2.81 28.68 -0.88
CA GLY A 207 4.17 29.11 -1.19
C GLY A 207 5.01 28.05 -1.90
N PRO A 208 6.20 28.41 -2.43
CA PRO A 208 7.12 27.46 -2.99
C PRO A 208 7.69 26.52 -1.91
N PRO A 209 8.05 25.27 -2.29
CA PRO A 209 8.03 24.76 -3.67
C PRO A 209 6.72 24.09 -4.07
N ASN A 210 5.75 23.93 -3.17
CA ASN A 210 4.46 23.27 -3.45
C ASN A 210 3.57 24.09 -4.39
N ASN A 211 3.43 25.39 -4.11
CA ASN A 211 2.56 26.32 -4.84
C ASN A 211 1.13 25.77 -5.01
N TRP A 212 0.60 25.10 -3.99
CA TRP A 212 -0.70 24.44 -4.05
C TRP A 212 -1.84 25.45 -4.01
N THR A 213 -2.91 25.12 -4.73
CA THR A 213 -4.18 25.83 -4.55
C THR A 213 -4.78 25.48 -3.19
N ARG A 214 -5.71 26.29 -2.70
CA ARG A 214 -6.48 25.95 -1.48
C ARG A 214 -7.16 24.59 -1.59
N GLU A 215 -7.68 24.23 -2.77
CA GLU A 215 -8.31 22.95 -3.00
C GLU A 215 -7.32 21.78 -2.84
N SER A 216 -6.14 21.88 -3.47
CA SER A 216 -5.08 20.87 -3.32
C SER A 216 -4.58 20.77 -1.88
N THR A 217 -4.41 21.90 -1.18
CA THR A 217 -4.04 21.91 0.25
C THR A 217 -5.13 21.30 1.12
N PHE A 218 -6.40 21.60 0.84
CA PHE A 218 -7.50 20.98 1.56
C PHE A 218 -7.49 19.47 1.34
N HIS A 219 -7.36 19.00 0.11
CA HIS A 219 -7.33 17.58 -0.23
C HIS A 219 -6.21 16.81 0.49
N ASN A 220 -4.99 17.35 0.44
CA ASN A 220 -3.78 16.66 0.89
C ASN A 220 -3.49 16.86 2.39
N VAL A 221 -3.95 17.96 3.00
CA VAL A 221 -3.58 18.33 4.37
C VAL A 221 -4.79 18.40 5.30
N LEU A 222 -5.78 19.23 4.98
CA LEU A 222 -6.83 19.59 5.95
C LEU A 222 -7.99 18.58 6.00
N ARG A 223 -8.32 17.97 4.86
CA ARG A 223 -9.42 17.00 4.76
C ARG A 223 -9.16 15.84 5.70
N LYS A 224 -10.15 15.50 6.52
CA LYS A 224 -10.13 14.28 7.32
C LYS A 224 -10.65 13.09 6.53
N LEU A 225 -10.02 11.95 6.73
CA LEU A 225 -10.52 10.68 6.23
C LEU A 225 -11.90 10.40 6.85
N PRO A 226 -12.82 9.72 6.13
CA PRO A 226 -14.07 9.28 6.72
C PRO A 226 -13.78 8.52 8.01
N ALA A 227 -14.48 8.84 9.10
CA ALA A 227 -14.29 8.17 10.40
C ALA A 227 -14.41 6.64 10.31
N GLY A 228 -15.07 6.14 9.27
CA GLY A 228 -15.16 4.73 8.95
C GLY A 228 -13.88 4.07 8.44
N SER A 229 -13.03 4.82 7.73
CA SER A 229 -11.82 4.33 7.05
C SER A 229 -10.59 4.16 7.95
N VAL A 230 -10.73 4.46 9.25
CA VAL A 230 -9.67 4.35 10.26
C VAL A 230 -10.23 3.76 11.56
N GLU A 231 -9.40 3.04 12.32
CA GLU A 231 -9.79 2.49 13.62
C GLU A 231 -9.57 3.51 14.75
N GLY A 232 -10.52 3.56 15.70
CA GLY A 232 -10.89 4.74 16.50
C GLY A 232 -9.91 5.34 17.51
N SER A 233 -8.64 4.95 17.56
CA SER A 233 -7.79 5.37 18.69
C SER A 233 -6.28 5.47 18.45
N GLN A 234 -5.77 5.09 17.28
CA GLN A 234 -4.33 4.95 17.08
C GLN A 234 -3.84 5.92 16.02
N TRP A 235 -3.67 7.18 16.42
CA TRP A 235 -2.87 8.12 15.64
C TRP A 235 -1.40 7.95 15.99
N ASP A 236 -0.54 7.90 14.96
CA ASP A 236 0.91 7.81 15.14
C ASP A 236 1.64 9.04 14.53
N PRO A 237 2.16 9.96 15.36
CA PRO A 237 2.90 11.13 14.87
C PRO A 237 4.25 10.75 14.21
N ASN A 238 4.74 9.52 14.42
CA ASN A 238 5.99 9.02 13.85
C ASN A 238 5.77 8.08 12.66
N SER A 239 4.53 7.90 12.20
CA SER A 239 4.26 7.08 11.02
C SER A 239 5.00 7.62 9.79
N VAL A 240 5.55 6.73 8.97
CA VAL A 240 6.11 7.11 7.67
C VAL A 240 5.07 7.80 6.78
N MET A 241 3.78 7.50 6.99
CA MET A 241 2.63 8.09 6.30
C MET A 241 2.23 9.48 6.82
N HIS A 242 2.92 10.00 7.84
CA HIS A 242 2.70 11.32 8.39
C HIS A 242 3.60 12.36 7.72
N TYR A 243 3.07 13.57 7.50
CA TYR A 243 3.89 14.71 7.06
C TYR A 243 4.64 15.34 8.22
N GLY A 244 5.82 15.89 7.92
CA GLY A 244 6.47 16.84 8.80
C GLY A 244 5.83 18.22 8.65
N PHE A 245 5.37 18.82 9.74
CA PHE A 245 4.80 20.17 9.74
C PHE A 245 5.71 21.14 10.50
N PRO A 246 6.06 22.31 9.94
CA PRO A 246 6.78 23.33 10.68
C PRO A 246 5.93 23.93 11.81
N ALA A 247 6.58 24.71 12.67
CA ALA A 247 5.92 25.45 13.73
C ALA A 247 4.85 26.41 13.17
N GLY A 248 3.79 26.62 13.94
CA GLY A 248 2.74 27.61 13.62
C GLY A 248 1.60 27.09 12.74
N LEU A 249 1.64 25.84 12.25
CA LEU A 249 0.52 25.26 11.49
C LEU A 249 -0.51 24.53 12.36
N ILE A 250 -0.08 23.99 13.51
CA ILE A 250 -0.89 23.18 14.40
C ILE A 250 -1.23 23.98 15.66
N LEU A 251 -2.52 24.15 15.97
CA LEU A 251 -3.01 24.83 17.17
C LEU A 251 -3.15 23.89 18.37
N SER A 252 -3.45 22.62 18.11
CA SER A 252 -3.59 21.54 19.10
C SER A 252 -3.27 20.20 18.45
N PRO A 253 -2.66 19.22 19.13
CA PRO A 253 -2.16 19.28 20.52
C PRO A 253 -1.06 20.33 20.74
N GLU A 254 -0.98 20.89 21.97
CA GLU A 254 -0.03 21.98 22.28
C GLU A 254 1.44 21.59 22.06
N GLU A 255 1.77 20.32 22.30
CA GLU A 255 3.11 19.76 22.07
C GLU A 255 3.60 19.89 20.62
N TYR A 256 2.69 19.96 19.64
CA TYR A 256 3.02 20.09 18.21
C TYR A 256 2.93 21.52 17.67
N ARG A 257 2.65 22.53 18.52
CA ARG A 257 2.68 23.94 18.08
C ARG A 257 4.06 24.37 17.58
N GLY A 258 5.12 23.79 18.15
CA GLY A 258 6.50 23.97 17.73
C GLY A 258 6.89 23.23 16.45
N GLY A 259 5.94 22.55 15.82
CA GLY A 259 6.14 21.69 14.67
C GLY A 259 6.09 20.21 15.04
N LEU A 260 5.85 19.38 14.02
CA LEU A 260 5.80 17.93 14.11
C LEU A 260 6.78 17.38 13.08
N ARG A 261 7.73 16.55 13.53
CA ARG A 261 8.73 15.91 12.66
C ARG A 261 8.70 14.41 12.94
N PRO A 262 8.08 13.60 12.07
CA PRO A 262 8.10 12.15 12.23
C PRO A 262 9.55 11.65 12.24
N GLU A 263 9.82 10.64 13.05
CA GLU A 263 11.09 9.91 12.97
C GLU A 263 11.25 9.23 11.60
N LEU A 264 12.50 9.01 11.17
CA LEU A 264 12.76 8.29 9.91
C LEU A 264 12.58 6.78 10.09
N GLY A 265 12.11 6.11 9.03
CA GLY A 265 11.82 4.69 8.96
C GLY A 265 10.36 4.35 9.28
N LEU A 266 10.04 3.05 9.18
CA LEU A 266 8.73 2.53 9.57
C LEU A 266 8.60 2.53 11.10
N SER A 267 7.50 3.10 11.60
CA SER A 267 7.19 3.03 13.02
C SER A 267 6.73 1.63 13.44
N ALA A 268 6.67 1.38 14.75
CA ALA A 268 6.09 0.14 15.27
C ALA A 268 4.60 0.01 14.91
N HIS A 269 3.88 1.13 14.79
CA HIS A 269 2.49 1.16 14.38
C HIS A 269 2.35 0.83 12.89
N ASP A 270 3.18 1.42 12.02
CA ASP A 270 3.20 1.11 10.58
C ASP A 270 3.37 -0.39 10.35
N ILE A 271 4.34 -1.01 11.06
CA ILE A 271 4.62 -2.45 10.98
C ILE A 271 3.44 -3.28 11.47
N ALA A 272 2.79 -2.88 12.57
CA ALA A 272 1.64 -3.61 13.11
C ALA A 272 0.44 -3.53 12.16
N GLU A 273 0.15 -2.35 11.62
CA GLU A 273 -0.99 -2.09 10.76
C GLU A 273 -0.83 -2.79 9.40
N VAL A 274 0.36 -2.73 8.78
CA VAL A 274 0.61 -3.46 7.53
C VAL A 274 0.50 -4.97 7.72
N ARG A 275 1.01 -5.52 8.82
CA ARG A 275 0.91 -6.96 9.14
C ARG A 275 -0.51 -7.40 9.50
N ARG A 276 -1.35 -6.49 9.99
CA ARG A 276 -2.77 -6.77 10.24
C ARG A 276 -3.51 -7.03 8.94
N PHE A 277 -3.29 -6.19 7.91
CA PHE A 277 -3.93 -6.38 6.60
C PHE A 277 -3.23 -7.40 5.73
N TYR A 278 -1.91 -7.53 5.87
CA TYR A 278 -1.07 -8.39 5.06
C TYR A 278 -0.21 -9.31 5.93
N PRO A 279 -0.82 -10.18 6.76
CA PRO A 279 -0.03 -11.10 7.58
C PRO A 279 0.80 -12.04 6.71
N PRO A 280 1.96 -12.52 7.17
CA PRO A 280 2.72 -13.53 6.45
C PRO A 280 1.84 -14.74 6.12
N LEU A 281 1.97 -15.26 4.90
CA LEU A 281 1.18 -16.37 4.39
C LEU A 281 2.00 -17.65 4.24
N ASP A 282 1.34 -18.77 4.47
CA ASP A 282 1.85 -20.10 4.16
C ASP A 282 0.80 -20.85 3.31
N ASP A 283 0.92 -20.69 1.98
CA ASP A 283 -0.02 -21.28 1.03
C ASP A 283 0.01 -22.83 1.03
N SER A 284 1.00 -23.45 1.67
CA SER A 284 1.05 -24.92 1.82
C SER A 284 -0.03 -25.46 2.77
N ARG A 285 -0.61 -24.60 3.62
CA ARG A 285 -1.65 -24.96 4.59
C ARG A 285 -3.07 -24.68 4.11
N ASN A 286 -3.22 -24.09 2.93
CA ASN A 286 -4.53 -23.71 2.41
C ASN A 286 -5.38 -24.97 2.16
N PRO A 287 -6.60 -25.05 2.72
CA PRO A 287 -7.52 -26.14 2.42
C PRO A 287 -7.86 -26.20 0.93
N ARG A 288 -8.27 -27.37 0.44
CA ARG A 288 -8.72 -27.53 -0.94
C ARG A 288 -10.19 -27.15 -1.07
N LEU A 289 -10.52 -26.29 -2.03
CA LEU A 289 -11.91 -26.07 -2.44
C LEU A 289 -12.29 -27.13 -3.47
N VAL A 290 -13.19 -28.04 -3.08
CA VAL A 290 -13.59 -29.19 -3.88
C VAL A 290 -14.93 -28.88 -4.59
N PRO A 291 -15.10 -29.24 -5.87
CA PRO A 291 -16.37 -29.06 -6.57
C PRO A 291 -17.56 -29.65 -5.80
N MET A 292 -18.70 -28.96 -5.84
CA MET A 292 -19.97 -29.34 -5.19
C MET A 292 -19.90 -29.49 -3.66
N ARG A 293 -18.88 -28.91 -3.02
CA ARG A 293 -18.75 -28.89 -1.56
C ARG A 293 -18.80 -27.45 -1.04
N LEU A 294 -19.74 -27.21 -0.12
CA LEU A 294 -19.87 -25.94 0.57
C LEU A 294 -18.83 -25.85 1.69
N GLU A 295 -18.01 -24.80 1.67
CA GLU A 295 -17.01 -24.51 2.70
C GLU A 295 -17.45 -23.27 3.50
N THR A 296 -17.69 -23.42 4.80
CA THR A 296 -18.10 -22.33 5.67
C THR A 296 -16.93 -21.41 6.01
N LEU A 297 -17.17 -20.09 6.00
CA LEU A 297 -16.20 -19.06 6.31
C LEU A 297 -16.50 -18.48 7.70
N THR A 298 -15.58 -18.69 8.64
CA THR A 298 -15.62 -18.05 9.95
C THR A 298 -14.53 -16.98 9.97
N LEU A 299 -14.90 -15.79 9.49
CA LEU A 299 -14.00 -14.64 9.34
C LEU A 299 -14.58 -13.42 10.06
N GLU A 300 -13.69 -12.68 10.71
CA GLU A 300 -13.96 -11.30 11.16
C GLU A 300 -13.67 -10.30 10.02
N PRO A 301 -14.16 -9.06 10.09
CA PRO A 301 -13.82 -8.01 9.13
C PRO A 301 -12.31 -7.90 8.89
N ALA A 302 -11.93 -7.66 7.63
CA ALA A 302 -10.56 -7.65 7.09
C ALA A 302 -9.81 -8.99 7.10
N GLN A 303 -10.32 -10.03 7.77
CA GLN A 303 -9.70 -11.36 7.70
C GLN A 303 -9.92 -11.99 6.33
N GLN A 304 -9.06 -12.97 6.04
CA GLN A 304 -9.00 -13.63 4.76
C GLN A 304 -8.94 -15.15 4.95
N MET A 305 -9.63 -15.87 4.06
CA MET A 305 -9.49 -17.31 3.88
C MET A 305 -8.94 -17.59 2.48
N ASN A 306 -8.02 -18.55 2.39
CA ASN A 306 -7.43 -18.97 1.13
C ASN A 306 -7.77 -20.44 0.88
N PHE A 307 -7.98 -20.80 -0.38
CA PHE A 307 -8.17 -22.17 -0.82
C PHE A 307 -7.25 -22.49 -1.98
N THR A 308 -6.76 -23.73 -2.01
CA THR A 308 -6.17 -24.30 -3.22
C THR A 308 -7.26 -24.96 -4.07
N ILE A 309 -7.12 -24.85 -5.38
CA ILE A 309 -8.01 -25.50 -6.34
C ILE A 309 -7.13 -26.27 -7.34
N GLU A 310 -7.44 -27.54 -7.49
CA GLU A 310 -6.88 -28.40 -8.54
C GLU A 310 -8.06 -29.09 -9.21
N SER A 311 -8.35 -28.69 -10.44
CA SER A 311 -9.50 -29.22 -11.14
C SER A 311 -9.23 -30.65 -11.63
N PRO A 312 -10.12 -31.62 -11.37
CA PRO A 312 -9.94 -32.99 -11.85
C PRO A 312 -10.08 -33.10 -13.38
N VAL A 313 -10.75 -32.13 -14.02
CA VAL A 313 -10.99 -32.06 -15.47
C VAL A 313 -10.85 -30.61 -15.96
N THR A 314 -10.64 -30.41 -17.26
CA THR A 314 -10.68 -29.04 -17.81
C THR A 314 -12.12 -28.67 -18.11
N ASP A 315 -12.70 -27.75 -17.34
CA ASP A 315 -14.11 -27.37 -17.45
C ASP A 315 -14.36 -25.93 -17.01
N ASP A 316 -15.56 -25.43 -17.30
CA ASP A 316 -16.05 -24.14 -16.81
C ASP A 316 -16.70 -24.33 -15.43
N TYR A 317 -16.26 -23.54 -14.46
CA TYR A 317 -16.74 -23.57 -13.08
C TYR A 317 -17.33 -22.22 -12.68
N THR A 318 -18.29 -22.27 -11.77
CA THR A 318 -18.72 -21.09 -11.01
C THR A 318 -18.20 -21.19 -9.59
N ILE A 319 -17.50 -20.16 -9.13
CA ILE A 319 -17.08 -19.99 -7.74
C ILE A 319 -17.88 -18.84 -7.17
N GLN A 320 -18.59 -19.07 -6.06
CA GLN A 320 -19.49 -18.07 -5.50
C GLN A 320 -19.50 -18.12 -3.97
N THR A 321 -19.61 -16.95 -3.35
CA THR A 321 -19.93 -16.84 -1.93
C THR A 321 -21.43 -16.94 -1.66
N PHE A 322 -21.78 -17.41 -0.47
CA PHE A 322 -23.15 -17.56 -0.01
C PHE A 322 -23.28 -16.92 1.36
N GLY A 323 -24.50 -16.51 1.69
CA GLY A 323 -24.81 -15.85 2.95
C GLY A 323 -25.06 -14.35 2.77
N ARG A 324 -25.21 -13.65 3.89
CA ARG A 324 -25.31 -12.19 3.93
C ARG A 324 -23.98 -11.63 4.36
N SER A 325 -23.14 -11.29 3.39
CA SER A 325 -21.80 -10.74 3.61
C SER A 325 -21.37 -9.85 2.46
N ASP A 326 -20.36 -9.03 2.73
CA ASP A 326 -19.60 -8.31 1.74
C ASP A 326 -18.20 -8.94 1.66
N THR A 327 -17.81 -9.40 0.49
CA THR A 327 -16.56 -10.12 0.21
C THR A 327 -15.90 -9.63 -1.07
N VAL A 328 -14.57 -9.63 -1.08
CA VAL A 328 -13.78 -9.63 -2.31
C VAL A 328 -13.13 -10.99 -2.47
N MET A 329 -13.33 -11.60 -3.63
CA MET A 329 -12.67 -12.82 -4.04
C MET A 329 -11.71 -12.53 -5.19
N VAL A 330 -10.53 -13.15 -5.14
CA VAL A 330 -9.53 -13.09 -6.21
C VAL A 330 -8.98 -14.47 -6.45
N LEU A 331 -8.95 -14.87 -7.72
CA LEU A 331 -8.41 -16.15 -8.17
C LEU A 331 -7.08 -15.92 -8.88
N PHE A 332 -6.09 -16.72 -8.50
CA PHE A 332 -4.78 -16.78 -9.11
C PHE A 332 -4.50 -18.17 -9.69
N GLU A 333 -3.81 -18.25 -10.82
CA GLU A 333 -3.16 -19.47 -11.32
C GLU A 333 -1.71 -19.50 -10.83
N ASP A 334 -1.26 -20.66 -10.37
CA ASP A 334 0.14 -20.91 -10.06
C ASP A 334 0.87 -21.34 -11.35
N VAL A 335 1.72 -20.44 -11.86
CA VAL A 335 2.57 -20.66 -13.02
C VAL A 335 4.02 -20.70 -12.54
N ASP A 336 4.57 -21.90 -12.42
CA ASP A 336 5.96 -22.15 -12.00
C ASP A 336 6.31 -21.51 -10.64
N GLY A 337 5.38 -21.54 -9.69
CA GLY A 337 5.53 -20.95 -8.37
C GLY A 337 5.16 -19.46 -8.32
N GLN A 338 4.72 -18.87 -9.44
CA GLN A 338 4.28 -17.48 -9.50
C GLN A 338 2.76 -17.39 -9.65
N LEU A 339 2.11 -16.70 -8.72
CA LEU A 339 0.67 -16.45 -8.78
C LEU A 339 0.36 -15.36 -9.81
N ARG A 340 -0.36 -15.75 -10.86
CA ARG A 340 -0.85 -14.86 -11.93
C ARG A 340 -2.36 -14.66 -11.78
N TYR A 341 -2.80 -13.41 -11.84
CA TYR A 341 -4.21 -13.06 -11.70
C TYR A 341 -5.06 -13.70 -12.82
N VAL A 342 -6.18 -14.31 -12.44
CA VAL A 342 -7.16 -14.90 -13.37
C VAL A 342 -8.46 -14.09 -13.40
N GLY A 343 -8.95 -13.69 -12.23
CA GLY A 343 -10.19 -12.95 -12.10
C GLY A 343 -10.48 -12.56 -10.66
N GLY A 344 -11.35 -11.58 -10.46
CA GLY A 344 -11.78 -11.10 -9.16
C GLY A 344 -13.24 -10.65 -9.19
N SER A 345 -13.89 -10.71 -8.03
CA SER A 345 -15.27 -10.28 -7.85
C SER A 345 -15.40 -9.62 -6.49
N ASP A 346 -15.91 -8.39 -6.47
CA ASP A 346 -16.12 -7.58 -5.27
C ASP A 346 -17.60 -7.23 -5.19
N ASP A 347 -18.32 -7.87 -4.27
CA ASP A 347 -19.76 -7.68 -4.08
C ASP A 347 -20.09 -6.58 -3.08
N SER A 348 -19.07 -5.91 -2.54
CA SER A 348 -19.25 -5.05 -1.38
C SER A 348 -20.23 -3.92 -1.66
N GLY A 349 -21.15 -3.66 -0.74
CA GLY A 349 -22.18 -2.63 -0.91
C GLY A 349 -23.32 -3.02 -1.84
N THR A 350 -23.36 -4.26 -2.36
CA THR A 350 -24.44 -4.77 -3.22
C THR A 350 -25.36 -5.74 -2.47
N SER A 351 -26.50 -6.12 -3.05
CA SER A 351 -27.35 -7.20 -2.51
C SER A 351 -26.97 -8.58 -3.07
N THR A 352 -25.93 -8.66 -3.89
CA THR A 352 -25.46 -9.88 -4.54
C THR A 352 -24.30 -10.51 -3.77
N ASN A 353 -23.93 -11.74 -4.12
CA ASN A 353 -22.73 -12.38 -3.62
C ASN A 353 -21.63 -12.38 -4.70
N ALA A 354 -20.39 -12.29 -4.26
CA ALA A 354 -19.21 -12.34 -5.11
C ALA A 354 -19.22 -13.66 -5.88
N THR A 355 -19.07 -13.56 -7.19
CA THR A 355 -19.22 -14.68 -8.13
C THR A 355 -18.19 -14.55 -9.24
N LEU A 356 -17.52 -15.65 -9.55
CA LEU A 356 -16.58 -15.81 -10.64
C LEU A 356 -17.02 -16.95 -11.56
N HIS A 357 -17.07 -16.69 -12.86
CA HIS A 357 -17.20 -17.71 -13.89
C HIS A 357 -15.84 -17.88 -14.57
N VAL A 358 -15.26 -19.07 -14.48
CA VAL A 358 -13.87 -19.30 -14.89
C VAL A 358 -13.68 -20.69 -15.47
N ARG A 359 -12.84 -20.79 -16.52
CA ARG A 359 -12.40 -22.07 -17.05
C ARG A 359 -11.13 -22.54 -16.34
N LEU A 360 -11.23 -23.62 -15.57
CA LEU A 360 -10.09 -24.22 -14.89
C LEU A 360 -9.52 -25.35 -15.72
N ARG A 361 -8.19 -25.48 -15.77
CA ARG A 361 -7.51 -26.51 -16.56
C ARG A 361 -7.02 -27.64 -15.68
N GLN A 362 -7.24 -28.88 -16.15
CA GLN A 362 -6.74 -30.07 -15.47
C GLN A 362 -5.22 -30.01 -15.34
N GLY A 363 -4.70 -30.40 -14.16
CA GLY A 363 -3.27 -30.41 -13.87
C GLY A 363 -2.66 -29.02 -13.62
N ARG A 364 -3.48 -27.96 -13.62
CA ARG A 364 -3.09 -26.64 -13.13
C ARG A 364 -3.53 -26.46 -11.68
N ARG A 365 -2.75 -25.68 -10.94
CA ARG A 365 -3.03 -25.29 -9.56
C ARG A 365 -3.49 -23.84 -9.55
N TYR A 366 -4.53 -23.58 -8.77
CA TYR A 366 -5.05 -22.24 -8.55
C TYR A 366 -5.15 -21.96 -7.05
N VAL A 367 -5.13 -20.68 -6.70
CA VAL A 367 -5.33 -20.20 -5.33
C VAL A 367 -6.47 -19.18 -5.34
N LEU A 368 -7.56 -19.52 -4.66
CA LEU A 368 -8.66 -18.60 -4.40
C LEU A 368 -8.40 -17.89 -3.07
N ARG A 369 -8.54 -16.58 -3.05
CA ARG A 369 -8.38 -15.78 -1.83
C ARG A 369 -9.62 -14.93 -1.61
N LEU A 370 -10.15 -14.99 -0.40
CA LEU A 370 -11.43 -14.39 -0.01
C LEU A 370 -11.21 -13.50 1.20
N ARG A 371 -11.37 -12.18 1.04
CA ARG A 371 -11.37 -11.24 2.16
C ARG A 371 -12.79 -10.81 2.48
N LEU A 372 -13.10 -10.80 3.77
CA LEU A 372 -14.39 -10.35 4.29
C LEU A 372 -14.32 -8.85 4.62
N TYR A 373 -15.28 -8.08 4.13
CA TYR A 373 -15.52 -6.71 4.56
C TYR A 373 -16.45 -6.66 5.78
N LEU A 374 -17.59 -7.32 5.65
CA LEU A 374 -18.64 -7.39 6.66
C LEU A 374 -19.31 -8.75 6.59
N ASN A 375 -19.60 -9.31 7.76
CA ASN A 375 -20.56 -10.39 7.91
C ASN A 375 -21.76 -9.89 8.72
N TYR A 376 -22.98 -10.11 8.23
CA TYR A 376 -24.19 -9.66 8.91
C TYR A 376 -24.55 -10.56 10.10
N ALA A 377 -24.07 -11.81 10.13
CA ALA A 377 -24.20 -12.75 11.23
C ALA A 377 -23.07 -13.79 11.19
N SER A 378 -22.32 -13.91 12.28
CA SER A 378 -21.18 -14.84 12.39
C SER A 378 -21.58 -16.27 11.99
N GLY A 379 -20.83 -16.88 11.07
CA GLY A 379 -21.02 -18.28 10.65
C GLY A 379 -22.01 -18.53 9.50
N GLU A 380 -22.58 -17.48 8.90
CA GLU A 380 -23.52 -17.62 7.78
C GLU A 380 -22.90 -17.43 6.38
N THR A 381 -21.61 -17.14 6.29
CA THR A 381 -20.92 -17.01 5.00
C THR A 381 -20.28 -18.33 4.60
N ALA A 382 -20.39 -18.69 3.32
CA ALA A 382 -19.72 -19.86 2.77
C ALA A 382 -19.22 -19.59 1.35
N VAL A 383 -18.40 -20.49 0.80
CA VAL A 383 -17.99 -20.51 -0.60
C VAL A 383 -18.18 -21.91 -1.17
N MET A 384 -18.57 -21.99 -2.45
CA MET A 384 -18.62 -23.23 -3.19
C MET A 384 -18.13 -23.01 -4.62
N MET A 385 -17.57 -24.06 -5.21
CA MET A 385 -17.26 -24.17 -6.63
C MET A 385 -18.11 -25.29 -7.24
N TRP A 386 -18.72 -25.10 -8.41
CA TRP A 386 -19.48 -26.15 -9.11
C TRP A 386 -19.39 -26.05 -10.63
#